data_AF-W1PFP7-F1
#
_entry.id   AF-W1PFP7-F1
#
_cell.length_a   1.000
_cell.length_b   1.000
_cell.length_c   1.000
_cell.angle_alpha   90.00
_cell.angle_beta   90.00
_cell.angle_gamma   90.00
#
_symmetry.space_group_name_H-M   'P 1'
#
loop_
_entity.id
_entity.type
_entity.pdbx_description
1 polymer ?
#
loop_
_entity_poly.entity_id
_entity_poly.type
_entity_poly.pdbx_seq_one_letter_code
_entity_poly.pdbx_strand_id
1 'polypeptide(L)' 'MSLVVFCNPDGEMKIGPVEEAVAAGRGKALYEEMSFNQYRQLIRTVGTKGKSFVNSRKGS' A
#
# COMPACT_ATOMS: atom_id res chain seq x y z
N MET A 1 22.63 -9.09 -19.57
CA MET A 1 21.91 -9.83 -18.52
C MET A 1 21.61 -8.87 -17.39
N SER A 2 20.42 -8.94 -16.79
CA SER A 2 20.09 -8.19 -15.58
C SER A 2 19.58 -9.14 -14.50
N LEU A 3 19.89 -8.81 -13.24
CA LEU A 3 19.40 -9.48 -12.05
C LEU A 3 18.72 -8.42 -11.18
N VAL A 4 17.54 -8.75 -10.65
CA VAL A 4 16.78 -7.88 -9.75
C VAL A 4 16.30 -8.66 -8.54
N VAL A 5 16.29 -7.99 -7.39
CA VAL A 5 15.83 -8.53 -6.11
C VAL A 5 14.71 -7.64 -5.60
N PHE A 6 13.62 -8.25 -5.15
CA PHE A 6 12.48 -7.55 -4.56
C PHE A 6 12.41 -7.84 -3.06
N CYS A 7 12.58 -6.80 -2.25
CA CYS A 7 12.39 -6.86 -0.81
C CYS A 7 10.96 -6.42 -0.48
N ASN A 8 10.17 -7.32 0.08
CA ASN A 8 8.76 -7.07 0.41
C ASN A 8 8.49 -7.44 1.87
N PRO A 9 7.42 -6.89 2.48
CA PRO A 9 6.93 -7.36 3.77
C PRO A 9 6.57 -8.85 3.74
N ASP A 10 6.52 -9.46 4.93
CA ASP A 10 5.87 -10.75 5.11
C ASP A 10 4.39 -10.69 4.67
N GLY A 11 3.85 -11.82 4.22
CA GLY A 11 2.50 -11.89 3.67
C GLY A 11 1.40 -11.49 4.66
N GLU A 12 1.53 -11.86 5.93
CA GLU A 12 0.54 -11.56 6.96
C GLU A 12 0.85 -10.26 7.72
N MET A 13 2.01 -9.65 7.47
CA MET A 13 2.36 -8.36 8.04
C MET A 13 1.31 -7.31 7.65
N LYS A 14 0.81 -6.60 8.66
CA LYS A 14 -0.07 -5.44 8.49
C LYS A 14 0.71 -4.28 7.90
N ILE A 15 0.14 -3.68 6.86
CA ILE A 15 0.67 -2.51 6.18
C ILE A 15 -0.38 -1.40 6.16
N GLY A 16 0.06 -0.17 6.36
CA GLY A 16 -0.78 1.02 6.41
C GLY A 16 0.09 2.29 6.45
N PRO A 17 -0.51 3.48 6.53
CA PRO A 17 0.23 4.72 6.74
C PRO A 17 1.01 4.67 8.06
N VAL A 18 2.26 5.12 8.02
CA VAL A 18 3.10 5.28 9.21
C VAL A 18 2.50 6.39 10.09
N GLU A 19 2.16 6.08 11.34
CA GLU A 19 1.43 6.98 12.23
C GLU A 19 2.18 8.29 12.48
N GLU A 20 3.50 8.22 12.66
CA GLU A 20 4.35 9.37 12.90
C GLU A 20 4.33 10.33 11.70
N ALA A 21 4.24 9.80 10.49
CA ALA A 21 4.14 10.60 9.26
C ALA A 21 2.77 11.27 9.11
N VAL A 22 1.69 10.58 9.50
CA VAL A 22 0.34 11.14 9.51
C VAL A 22 0.24 12.29 10.53
N ALA A 23 0.77 12.07 11.74
CA ALA A 23 0.79 13.05 12.82
C ALA A 23 1.64 14.28 12.45
N ALA A 24 2.85 14.08 11.90
CA ALA A 24 3.73 15.17 11.47
C ALA A 24 3.09 16.03 10.36
N GLY A 25 2.32 15.42 9.47
CA GLY A 25 1.60 16.11 8.39
C GLY A 25 0.31 16.81 8.82
N ARG A 26 -0.12 16.69 10.09
CA ARG A 26 -1.46 17.11 10.57
C ARG A 26 -2.60 16.62 9.66
N GLY A 27 -2.43 15.44 9.06
CA GLY A 27 -3.33 14.91 8.04
C GLY A 27 -4.22 13.78 8.57
N LYS A 28 -5.17 13.34 7.73
CA LYS A 28 -5.90 12.08 7.91
C LYS A 28 -5.16 10.96 7.17
N ALA A 29 -5.13 9.77 7.74
CA ALA A 29 -4.68 8.57 7.03
C ALA A 29 -5.45 8.41 5.71
N LEU A 30 -4.72 8.36 4.59
CA LEU A 30 -5.30 8.24 3.25
C LEU A 30 -5.54 6.78 2.83
N TYR A 31 -5.02 5.82 3.59
CA TYR A 31 -5.15 4.40 3.31
C TYR A 31 -5.51 3.68 4.59
N GLU A 32 -6.43 2.73 4.48
CA GLU A 32 -6.71 1.78 5.55
C GLU A 32 -5.60 0.73 5.67
N GLU A 33 -5.43 0.21 6.87
CA GLU A 33 -4.53 -0.91 7.13
C GLU A 33 -5.07 -2.22 6.53
N MET A 34 -4.18 -3.06 6.00
CA MET A 34 -4.49 -4.42 5.52
C MET A 34 -3.26 -5.33 5.60
N SER A 35 -3.41 -6.65 5.45
CA SER A 35 -2.24 -7.51 5.29
C SER A 35 -1.58 -7.32 3.91
N PHE A 36 -0.29 -7.59 3.81
CA PHE A 36 0.40 -7.53 2.53
C PHE A 36 -0.19 -8.50 1.49
N ASN A 37 -0.71 -9.65 1.93
CA ASN A 37 -1.46 -10.59 1.09
C ASN A 37 -2.74 -9.97 0.51
N GLN A 38 -3.53 -9.30 1.34
CA GLN A 38 -4.73 -8.58 0.88
C GLN A 38 -4.36 -7.50 -0.14
N TYR A 39 -3.30 -6.72 0.13
CA TYR A 39 -2.79 -5.72 -0.81
C TYR A 39 -2.37 -6.36 -2.15
N ARG A 40 -1.60 -7.45 -2.13
CA ARG A 40 -1.15 -8.15 -3.34
C ARG A 40 -2.32 -8.72 -4.16
N GLN A 41 -3.35 -9.24 -3.51
CA GLN A 41 -4.56 -9.69 -4.20
C GLN A 41 -5.27 -8.50 -4.86
N LEU A 42 -5.46 -7.42 -4.10
CA LEU A 42 -6.15 -6.22 -4.55
C LEU A 42 -5.49 -5.57 -5.77
N ILE A 43 -4.17 -5.38 -5.75
CA ILE A 43 -3.44 -4.80 -6.90
C ILE A 43 -3.49 -5.70 -8.14
N ARG A 44 -3.53 -7.03 -7.98
CA ARG A 44 -3.65 -7.97 -9.11
C ARG A 44 -5.02 -7.88 -9.75
N THR A 45 -6.07 -7.69 -8.97
CA THR A 45 -7.45 -7.55 -9.46
C THR A 45 -7.68 -6.21 -10.17
N VAL A 46 -7.03 -5.13 -9.72
CA VAL A 46 -7.19 -3.78 -10.31
C VAL A 46 -6.36 -3.60 -11.60
N GLY A 47 -5.42 -4.51 -11.88
CA GLY A 47 -4.63 -4.53 -13.11
C GLY A 47 -3.51 -3.48 -13.17
N THR A 48 -2.95 -3.26 -14.37
CA THR A 48 -1.77 -2.40 -14.62
C THR A 48 -1.98 -0.90 -14.41
N LYS A 49 -3.13 -0.48 -13.87
CA LYS A 49 -3.40 0.94 -13.61
C LYS A 49 -2.54 1.54 -12.47
N GLY A 50 -1.67 0.75 -11.84
CA GLY A 50 -0.57 1.23 -11.00
C GLY A 50 -1.05 2.09 -9.82
N LYS A 51 -0.53 3.33 -9.70
CA LYS A 51 -0.91 4.30 -8.65
C LYS A 51 -2.40 4.67 -8.67
N SER A 52 -3.18 4.26 -9.66
CA SER A 52 -4.63 4.49 -9.68
C SER A 52 -5.34 3.94 -8.44
N PHE A 53 -4.86 2.82 -7.87
CA PHE A 53 -5.44 2.24 -6.66
C PHE A 53 -5.12 3.05 -5.40
N VAL A 54 -3.86 3.48 -5.28
CA VAL A 54 -3.40 4.43 -4.28
C VAL A 54 -4.18 5.76 -4.43
N ASN A 55 -4.52 6.17 -5.65
CA ASN A 55 -5.37 7.35 -5.83
C ASN A 55 -6.86 7.09 -5.55
N SER A 56 -7.37 5.86 -5.77
CA SER A 56 -8.79 5.53 -5.53
C SER A 56 -9.15 5.36 -4.06
N ARG A 57 -8.15 5.24 -3.18
CA ARG A 57 -8.35 5.21 -1.72
C ARG A 57 -8.14 6.56 -1.05
N LYS A 58 -7.70 7.58 -1.79
CA LYS A 58 -7.64 8.96 -1.26
C LYS A 58 -9.06 9.50 -1.09
N GLY A 59 -9.54 9.51 0.14
CA GLY A 59 -10.80 10.13 0.51
C GLY A 59 -12.02 9.23 0.30
N SER A 60 -12.32 8.46 1.36
CA SER A 60 -13.68 8.26 1.83
C SER A 60 -13.79 8.78 3.26
#